data_AF-A0A0C9VG50-F1
#
_entry.id   AF-A0A0C9VG50-F1
#
_cell.length_a   1.000
_cell.length_b   1.000
_cell.length_c   1.000
_cell.angle_alpha   90.00
_cell.angle_beta   90.00
_cell.angle_gamma   90.00
#
_symmetry.space_group_name_H-M   'P 1'
#
loop_
_entity.id
_entity.type
_entity.pdbx_description
1 polymer ?
#
loop_
_entity_poly.entity_id
_entity_poly.type
_entity_poly.pdbx_seq_one_letter_code
_entity_poly.pdbx_strand_id
1 'polypeptide(L)'
;MNLYPDEKGVGVDPRLRKMEVWLVQDTMTTLNFSAPKTEFNLITQQTSGFAATPIDGIVGMWYYPHKGVSRALELSNKPPMFGLYLIPSSTGDEAELILDGYDASKTTNDLRFANILDPDVTLNSWTLESSSIKVNN
;
A
#
# COMPACT_ATOMS: atom_id res chain seq x y z
N MET A 1 -13.93 -5.74 -13.83
CA MET A 1 -12.70 -6.45 -13.44
C MET A 1 -12.98 -7.10 -12.10
N ASN A 2 -12.61 -8.37 -11.86
CA ASN A 2 -12.83 -9.00 -10.56
C ASN A 2 -11.58 -8.82 -9.71
N LEU A 3 -11.69 -8.20 -8.54
CA LEU A 3 -10.65 -8.28 -7.52
C LEU A 3 -10.84 -9.62 -6.80
N TYR A 4 -9.81 -10.46 -6.82
CA TYR A 4 -9.82 -11.72 -6.07
C TYR A 4 -9.46 -11.43 -4.60
N PRO A 5 -10.20 -12.01 -3.63
CA PRO A 5 -9.96 -11.82 -2.21
C PRO A 5 -8.96 -12.86 -1.70
N ASP A 6 -7.76 -12.89 -2.27
CA ASP A 6 -6.63 -13.62 -1.69
C ASP A 6 -5.81 -12.74 -0.72
N GLU A 7 -6.11 -11.46 -0.66
CA GLU A 7 -5.48 -10.52 0.26
C GLU A 7 -6.41 -10.26 1.44
N LYS A 8 -5.95 -10.54 2.66
CA LYS A 8 -6.66 -10.32 3.92
C LYS A 8 -6.77 -8.82 4.24
N GLY A 9 -7.37 -8.07 3.33
CA GLY A 9 -7.67 -6.66 3.50
C GLY A 9 -8.84 -6.44 4.47
N VAL A 10 -8.99 -5.19 4.89
CA VAL A 10 -10.12 -4.74 5.71
C VAL A 10 -11.42 -5.00 4.95
N GLY A 11 -12.40 -5.62 5.64
CA GLY A 11 -13.75 -5.77 5.10
C GLY A 11 -13.98 -6.89 4.10
N VAL A 12 -13.05 -7.84 3.96
CA VAL A 12 -13.26 -9.02 3.11
C VAL A 12 -14.07 -10.07 3.88
N ASP A 13 -15.28 -10.40 3.41
CA ASP A 13 -15.97 -11.63 3.82
C ASP A 13 -15.41 -12.77 2.96
N PRO A 14 -14.69 -13.75 3.53
CA PRO A 14 -14.10 -14.86 2.77
C PRO A 14 -15.14 -15.74 2.05
N ARG A 15 -16.43 -15.59 2.36
CA ARG A 15 -17.55 -16.27 1.67
C ARG A 15 -17.98 -15.55 0.39
N LEU A 16 -17.78 -14.23 0.32
CA LEU A 16 -18.04 -13.43 -0.86
C LEU A 16 -16.76 -13.37 -1.70
N ARG A 17 -16.70 -14.23 -2.73
CA ARG A 17 -15.50 -14.41 -3.56
C ARG A 17 -15.16 -13.22 -4.47
N LYS A 18 -16.00 -12.18 -4.52
CA LYS A 18 -15.88 -11.08 -5.50
C LYS A 18 -16.50 -9.80 -4.93
N MET A 19 -15.78 -8.69 -5.03
CA MET A 19 -16.37 -7.35 -5.03
C MET A 19 -16.67 -6.96 -6.46
N GLU A 20 -17.87 -6.43 -6.72
CA GLU A 20 -18.18 -5.83 -8.01
C GLU A 20 -17.63 -4.42 -8.06
N VAL A 21 -16.82 -4.15 -9.07
CA VAL A 21 -16.15 -2.85 -9.25
C VAL A 21 -16.26 -2.36 -10.69
N TRP A 22 -16.35 -1.05 -10.83
CA TRP A 22 -16.21 -0.34 -12.10
C TRP A 22 -14.86 0.35 -12.19
N LEU A 23 -14.22 0.27 -13.36
CA LEU A 23 -13.01 1.04 -13.62
C LEU A 23 -13.41 2.47 -13.97
N VAL A 24 -12.94 3.44 -13.20
CA VAL A 24 -13.18 4.87 -13.43
C VAL A 24 -11.84 5.62 -13.39
N GLN A 25 -11.83 6.84 -13.92
CA GLN A 25 -10.64 7.71 -13.89
C GLN A 25 -10.99 9.05 -13.23
N ASP A 26 -10.15 9.47 -12.30
CA ASP A 26 -10.27 10.77 -11.64
C ASP A 26 -8.89 11.28 -11.17
N THR A 27 -8.85 12.38 -10.45
CA THR A 27 -7.65 12.89 -9.80
C THR A 27 -7.52 12.30 -8.41
N MET A 28 -6.41 11.60 -8.15
CA MET A 28 -6.05 11.22 -6.79
C MET A 28 -5.24 12.34 -6.17
N THR A 29 -5.66 12.84 -5.01
CA THR A 29 -4.84 13.75 -4.19
C THR A 29 -4.62 13.11 -2.82
N THR A 30 -3.36 12.86 -2.47
CA THR A 30 -2.98 12.30 -1.17
C THR A 30 -1.98 13.24 -0.50
N LEU A 31 -2.30 13.69 0.72
CA LEU A 31 -1.62 14.79 1.40
C LEU A 31 -1.63 16.04 0.52
N ASN A 32 -0.56 16.29 -0.24
CA ASN A 32 -0.45 17.40 -1.20
C ASN A 32 0.02 16.97 -2.60
N PHE A 33 0.07 15.66 -2.86
CA PHE A 33 0.51 15.12 -4.14
C PHE A 33 -0.70 14.73 -4.97
N SER A 34 -0.76 15.21 -6.21
CA SER A 34 -1.90 14.95 -7.10
C SER A 34 -1.48 14.19 -8.35
N ALA A 35 -2.27 13.19 -8.73
CA ALA A 35 -2.15 12.44 -9.97
C ALA A 35 -3.48 12.48 -10.75
N PRO A 36 -3.60 13.32 -11.80
CA PRO A 36 -4.78 13.31 -12.65
C PRO A 36 -4.84 12.02 -13.47
N LYS A 37 -6.06 11.63 -13.88
CA LYS A 37 -6.32 10.41 -14.68
C LYS A 37 -5.83 9.14 -13.97
N THR A 38 -5.87 9.12 -12.65
CA THR A 38 -5.64 7.91 -11.86
C THR A 38 -6.81 6.97 -12.06
N GLU A 39 -6.52 5.71 -12.36
CA GLU A 39 -7.52 4.65 -12.45
C GLU A 39 -7.92 4.18 -11.05
N PHE A 40 -9.22 4.13 -10.79
CA PHE A 40 -9.80 3.62 -9.55
C PHE A 40 -10.77 2.48 -9.83
N ASN A 41 -10.86 1.56 -8.88
CA ASN A 41 -11.93 0.58 -8.82
C ASN A 41 -13.05 1.14 -7.92
N LEU A 42 -14.11 1.68 -8.52
CA LEU A 42 -15.29 2.12 -7.80
C LEU A 42 -16.06 0.91 -7.31
N ILE A 43 -16.17 0.76 -5.99
CA ILE A 43 -16.90 -0.33 -5.35
C ILE A 43 -18.40 -0.06 -5.50
N THR A 44 -19.09 -0.86 -6.31
CA THR A 44 -20.55 -0.73 -6.53
C THR A 44 -21.35 -1.67 -5.64
N GLN A 45 -20.70 -2.73 -5.14
CA GLN A 45 -21.27 -3.67 -4.19
C GLN A 45 -20.23 -4.08 -3.16
N GLN A 46 -20.37 -3.54 -1.94
CA GLN A 46 -19.49 -3.84 -0.81
C GLN A 46 -20.05 -4.95 0.08
N THR A 47 -19.16 -5.68 0.76
CA THR A 47 -19.58 -6.66 1.76
C THR A 47 -20.00 -5.95 3.07
N SER A 48 -20.72 -6.67 3.94
CA SER A 48 -21.02 -6.19 5.29
C SER A 48 -19.76 -5.96 6.14
N GLY A 49 -18.67 -6.69 5.85
CA GLY A 49 -17.38 -6.50 6.51
C GLY A 49 -16.78 -5.14 6.22
N PHE A 50 -16.84 -4.68 4.96
CA PHE A 50 -16.32 -3.36 4.57
C PHE A 50 -17.16 -2.24 5.16
N ALA A 51 -18.49 -2.40 5.15
CA ALA A 51 -19.43 -1.43 5.72
C ALA A 51 -19.25 -1.20 7.24
N ALA A 52 -18.73 -2.19 7.96
CA ALA A 52 -18.51 -2.11 9.41
C ALA A 52 -17.18 -1.41 9.78
N THR A 53 -16.37 -1.03 8.79
CA THR A 53 -15.03 -0.48 9.02
C THR A 53 -15.04 1.04 8.91
N PRO A 54 -14.17 1.77 9.64
CA PRO A 54 -14.16 3.23 9.64
C PRO A 54 -13.46 3.82 8.40
N ILE A 55 -13.38 3.07 7.30
CA ILE A 55 -12.68 3.49 6.07
C ILE A 55 -13.65 3.49 4.89
N ASP A 56 -13.50 4.45 3.98
CA ASP A 56 -14.33 4.57 2.78
C ASP A 56 -13.71 3.87 1.54
N GLY A 57 -12.46 3.43 1.64
CA GLY A 57 -11.70 2.92 0.50
C GLY A 57 -10.35 2.35 0.88
N ILE A 58 -9.66 1.79 -0.12
CA ILE A 58 -8.31 1.24 0.00
C ILE A 58 -7.42 1.91 -1.04
N VAL A 59 -6.25 2.38 -0.61
CA VAL A 59 -5.19 2.86 -1.50
C VAL A 59 -4.10 1.79 -1.55
N GLY A 60 -3.93 1.16 -2.71
CA GLY A 60 -2.87 0.17 -2.93
C GLY A 60 -1.50 0.84 -3.03
N MET A 61 -0.54 0.35 -2.25
CA MET A 61 0.85 0.84 -2.19
C MET A 61 1.83 -0.19 -2.76
N TRP A 62 1.42 -0.97 -3.77
CA TRP A 62 2.24 -2.01 -4.43
C TRP A 62 3.49 -1.47 -5.13
N TYR A 63 4.42 -2.34 -5.50
CA TYR A 63 5.57 -1.98 -6.33
C TYR A 63 5.13 -1.81 -7.80
N TYR A 64 4.38 -0.73 -8.04
CA TYR A 64 3.93 -0.31 -9.36
C TYR A 64 4.54 1.07 -9.66
N PRO A 65 5.71 1.12 -10.31
CA PRO A 65 6.25 2.39 -10.77
C PRO A 65 5.25 3.06 -11.74
N HIS A 66 5.13 4.38 -11.68
CA HIS A 66 4.29 5.19 -12.56
C HIS A 66 2.76 5.07 -12.39
N LYS A 67 2.24 4.49 -11.29
CA LYS A 67 0.79 4.43 -11.00
C LYS A 67 0.47 4.84 -9.55
N GLY A 68 -0.78 5.22 -9.30
CA GLY A 68 -1.26 5.54 -7.94
C GLY A 68 -0.38 6.58 -7.24
N VAL A 69 0.04 6.29 -6.01
CA VAL A 69 0.81 7.23 -5.18
C VAL A 69 2.19 7.51 -5.75
N SER A 70 2.86 6.49 -6.33
CA SER A 70 4.17 6.69 -6.96
C SER A 70 4.07 7.69 -8.12
N ARG A 71 3.00 7.63 -8.92
CA ARG A 71 2.75 8.60 -9.99
C ARG A 71 2.55 10.02 -9.48
N ALA A 72 1.81 10.19 -8.39
CA ALA A 72 1.57 11.50 -7.79
C ALA A 72 2.89 12.15 -7.32
N LEU A 73 3.80 11.35 -6.77
CA LEU A 73 5.14 11.79 -6.36
C LEU A 73 6.01 12.16 -7.56
N GLU A 74 6.04 11.31 -8.60
CA GLU A 74 6.77 11.58 -9.83
C GLU A 74 6.35 12.89 -10.49
N LEU A 75 5.04 13.11 -10.63
CA LEU A 75 4.48 14.32 -11.22
C LEU A 75 4.81 15.58 -10.40
N SER A 76 5.12 15.40 -9.12
CA SER A 76 5.51 16.47 -8.20
C SER A 76 7.03 16.62 -8.07
N ASN A 77 7.81 15.96 -8.95
CA ASN A 77 9.28 15.92 -8.90
C ASN A 77 9.83 15.44 -7.54
N LYS A 78 9.13 14.48 -6.92
CA LYS A 78 9.53 13.84 -5.66
C LYS A 78 10.00 12.41 -5.89
N PRO A 79 10.88 11.88 -5.02
CA PRO A 79 11.23 10.46 -5.02
C PRO A 79 9.97 9.59 -4.87
N PRO A 80 9.75 8.57 -5.72
CA PRO A 80 8.61 7.66 -5.64
C PRO A 80 8.85 6.59 -4.56
N MET A 81 9.00 7.02 -3.32
CA MET A 81 9.21 6.16 -2.15
C MET A 81 8.29 6.58 -1.00
N PHE A 82 8.15 5.70 -0.02
CA PHE A 82 7.46 6.00 1.22
C PHE A 82 8.15 5.30 2.40
N GLY A 83 8.00 5.88 3.58
CA GLY A 83 8.44 5.34 4.86
C GLY A 83 7.22 4.99 5.72
N LEU A 84 7.28 3.83 6.37
CA LEU A 84 6.29 3.39 7.34
C LEU A 84 6.94 3.24 8.72
N TYR A 85 6.39 3.94 9.71
CA TYR A 85 6.71 3.72 11.11
C TYR A 85 5.46 3.19 11.80
N LEU A 86 5.54 1.98 12.33
CA LEU A 86 4.44 1.30 13.01
C LEU A 86 4.93 0.86 14.39
N ILE A 87 4.24 1.25 15.45
CA ILE A 87 4.48 0.70 16.79
C ILE A 87 3.36 -0.26 17.19
N PRO A 88 3.67 -1.33 17.95
CA PRO A 88 2.64 -2.17 18.53
C PRO A 88 1.72 -1.36 19.44
N SER A 89 0.41 -1.60 19.34
CA SER A 89 -0.61 -0.97 20.18
C SER A 89 -0.38 -1.20 21.69
N SER A 90 0.30 -2.29 22.05
CA SER A 90 0.69 -2.57 23.44
C SER A 90 1.74 -1.59 24.00
N THR A 91 2.43 -0.85 23.12
CA THR A 91 3.51 0.09 23.48
C THR A 91 3.19 1.54 23.11
N GLY A 92 2.12 1.79 22.35
CA GLY A 92 1.59 3.11 22.03
C GLY A 92 0.70 3.07 20.78
N ASP A 93 0.03 4.19 20.49
CA ASP A 93 -0.97 4.28 19.42
C ASP A 93 -0.47 5.10 18.20
N GLU A 94 0.84 5.28 18.07
CA GLU A 94 1.44 6.04 16.97
C GLU A 94 1.63 5.17 15.72
N ALA A 95 1.32 5.74 14.57
CA ALA A 95 1.70 5.20 13.28
C ALA A 95 1.92 6.37 12.33
N GLU A 96 2.91 6.25 11.44
CA GLU A 96 3.24 7.30 10.49
C GLU A 96 3.52 6.72 9.11
N LEU A 97 2.96 7.37 8.09
CA LEU A 97 3.29 7.19 6.69
C LEU A 97 3.87 8.51 6.17
N ILE A 98 5.11 8.46 5.69
CA ILE A 98 5.75 9.58 4.99
C ILE A 98 5.84 9.22 3.51
N LEU A 99 5.34 10.10 2.66
CA LEU A 99 5.55 10.01 1.22
C LEU A 99 6.75 10.89 0.85
N ASP A 100 7.59 10.44 -0.09
CA ASP A 100 8.84 11.09 -0.52
C ASP A 100 10.08 10.88 0.38
N GLY A 101 9.95 10.13 1.47
CA GLY A 101 11.06 9.87 2.38
C GLY A 101 10.69 9.04 3.62
N TYR A 102 11.36 9.31 4.73
CA TYR A 102 11.15 8.70 6.04
C TYR A 102 11.55 9.69 7.15
N ASP A 103 11.06 9.49 8.38
CA ASP A 103 11.50 10.26 9.56
C ASP A 103 12.75 9.60 10.17
N ALA A 104 13.90 10.26 10.01
CA ALA A 104 15.15 9.81 10.57
C ALA A 104 15.16 9.77 12.10
N SER A 105 14.32 10.58 12.77
CA SER A 105 14.19 10.58 14.24
C SER A 105 13.64 9.26 14.80
N LYS A 106 12.96 8.47 13.95
CA LYS A 106 12.40 7.16 14.29
C LYS A 106 13.39 6.01 14.07
N THR A 107 14.60 6.30 13.59
CA THR A 107 15.63 5.29 13.36
C THR A 107 16.69 5.33 14.45
N THR A 108 17.12 4.15 14.94
CA THR A 108 18.14 4.05 15.99
C THR A 108 19.53 3.70 15.45
N ASN A 109 19.61 3.29 14.19
CA ASN A 109 20.82 2.83 13.50
C ASN A 109 20.78 3.28 12.03
N ASP A 110 21.92 3.16 11.34
CA ASP A 110 22.01 3.40 9.91
C ASP A 110 21.05 2.50 9.11
N LEU A 111 20.48 3.07 8.04
CA LEU A 111 19.61 2.35 7.13
C LEU A 111 20.38 1.22 6.42
N ARG A 112 19.73 0.06 6.33
CA ARG A 112 20.18 -1.06 5.50
C ARG A 112 19.23 -1.20 4.33
N PHE A 113 19.80 -1.31 3.14
CA PHE A 113 19.06 -1.47 1.90
C PHE A 113 19.22 -2.89 1.37
N ALA A 114 18.15 -3.41 0.78
CA ALA A 114 18.14 -4.66 0.04
C ALA A 114 17.51 -4.42 -1.32
N ASN A 115 17.96 -5.15 -2.33
CA ASN A 115 17.34 -5.09 -3.64
C ASN A 115 15.96 -5.75 -3.59
N ILE A 116 14.98 -5.08 -4.17
CA ILE A 116 13.69 -5.70 -4.48
C ILE A 116 13.95 -6.77 -5.54
N LEU A 117 13.33 -7.94 -5.36
CA LEU A 117 13.40 -9.00 -6.36
C LEU A 117 12.83 -8.52 -7.69
N ASP A 118 13.40 -9.03 -8.78
CA ASP A 118 13.01 -8.66 -10.12
C ASP A 118 11.48 -8.80 -10.30
N PRO A 119 10.78 -7.79 -10.86
CA PRO A 119 9.34 -7.87 -11.13
C PRO A 119 8.95 -9.04 -12.05
N ASP A 120 9.87 -9.57 -12.85
CA ASP A 120 9.66 -10.78 -13.67
C ASP A 120 9.59 -12.06 -12.81
N VAL A 121 10.11 -12.01 -11.58
CA VAL A 121 10.07 -13.10 -10.59
C VAL A 121 8.93 -12.88 -9.59
N THR A 122 8.65 -11.62 -9.20
CA THR A 122 7.61 -11.28 -8.24
C THR A 122 6.68 -10.21 -8.81
N LEU A 123 5.44 -10.59 -9.14
CA LEU A 123 4.45 -9.71 -9.77
C LEU A 123 4.24 -8.42 -8.96
N ASN A 124 4.91 -7.34 -9.37
CA ASN A 124 4.75 -5.95 -8.89
C ASN A 124 4.61 -5.81 -7.36
N SER A 125 5.40 -6.60 -6.62
CA SER A 125 5.32 -6.70 -5.16
C SER A 125 6.61 -6.20 -4.50
N TRP A 126 6.50 -5.67 -3.29
CA TRP A 126 7.66 -5.34 -2.44
C TRP A 126 8.24 -6.61 -1.84
N THR A 127 8.95 -7.40 -2.66
CA THR A 127 9.52 -8.69 -2.24
C THR A 127 11.03 -8.58 -2.08
N LEU A 128 11.55 -9.12 -0.97
CA LEU A 128 12.97 -9.15 -0.66
C LEU A 128 13.43 -10.60 -0.47
N GLU A 129 14.66 -10.91 -0.85
CA GLU A 129 15.30 -12.18 -0.50
C GLU A 129 15.74 -12.18 0.96
N SER A 130 15.40 -13.25 1.69
CA SER A 130 15.92 -13.49 3.04
C SER A 130 17.07 -14.49 2.98
N SER A 131 18.23 -14.12 3.52
CA SER A 131 19.39 -15.03 3.58
C SER A 131 19.22 -16.17 4.58
N SER A 132 18.43 -15.95 5.64
CA SER A 132 18.00 -17.01 6.56
C SER A 132 16.85 -16.52 7.46
N ILE A 133 15.91 -17.41 7.77
CA ILE A 133 14.94 -17.23 8.85
C ILE A 133 15.27 -18.28 9.91
N LYS A 134 15.51 -17.84 11.15
CA LYS A 134 15.85 -18.72 12.27
C LYS A 134 14.98 -18.38 13.46
N VAL A 135 14.56 -19.42 14.18
CA VAL A 135 13.92 -19.31 15.49
C VAL A 135 14.82 -20.06 16.46
N ASN A 136 15.32 -19.38 17.49
CA ASN A 136 16.41 -19.87 18.35
C ASN A 136 17.73 -20.08 17.58
N ASN A 137 18.65 -20.83 18.21
CA ASN A 137 19.92 -21.27 17.65
C ASN A 137 19.77 -22.64 16.97
#